data_AF-A0A6I5YKZ7-F1
#
_entry.id   AF-A0A6I5YKZ7-F1
#
_cell.length_a   1.000
_cell.length_b   1.000
_cell.length_c   1.000
_cell.angle_alpha   90.00
_cell.angle_beta   90.00
_cell.angle_gamma   90.00
#
_symmetry.space_group_name_H-M   'P 1'
#
loop_
_entity.id
_entity.type
_entity.pdbx_description
1 polymer ?
#
loop_
_entity_poly.entity_id
_entity_poly.type
_entity_poly.pdbx_seq_one_letter_code
_entity_poly.pdbx_strand_id
1 'polypeptide(L)'
;MRRLILCAALALAGCGDAAPKPGKQAGGAQAPVDDGKADCITGEAGQWAHDCLVERQGDQLTIRHPDGGFRRFRVLADGRGLEAADGAEPAKLRISGTQQIEVTAGDDRYRLPARIAGQ
;
A
#
# COMPACT_ATOMS: atom_id res chain seq x y z
N MET A 1 25.04 8.27 56.16
CA MET A 1 23.78 7.58 55.82
C MET A 1 23.34 8.12 54.47
N ARG A 2 23.59 7.40 53.37
CA ARG A 2 22.64 6.46 52.73
C ARG A 2 21.43 7.27 52.21
N ARG A 3 21.25 7.56 50.91
CA ARG A 3 21.34 6.70 49.72
C ARG A 3 21.58 7.54 48.46
N LEU A 4 22.40 7.01 47.54
CA LEU A 4 22.34 7.33 46.11
C LEU A 4 20.92 7.05 45.60
N ILE A 5 20.32 8.01 44.88
CA ILE A 5 19.28 7.72 43.89
C ILE A 5 19.66 8.44 42.60
N LEU A 6 20.23 7.63 41.72
CA LEU A 6 20.57 7.93 40.33
C LEU A 6 19.26 7.84 39.52
N CYS A 7 18.56 8.95 39.34
CA CYS A 7 17.45 9.01 38.38
C CYS A 7 17.98 9.52 37.05
N ALA A 8 18.56 8.59 36.28
CA ALA A 8 18.81 8.77 34.85
C ALA A 8 17.46 8.85 34.12
N ALA A 9 16.93 10.05 33.95
CA ALA A 9 15.85 10.31 33.02
C ALA A 9 16.45 10.44 31.62
N LEU A 10 16.57 9.32 30.91
CA LEU A 10 16.68 9.31 29.46
C LEU A 10 15.37 9.86 28.90
N ALA A 11 15.34 11.17 28.65
CA ALA A 11 14.33 11.76 27.79
C ALA A 11 14.70 11.42 26.34
N LEU A 12 14.15 10.32 25.81
CA LEU A 12 14.05 10.13 24.37
C LEU A 12 13.10 11.20 23.83
N ALA A 13 13.65 12.34 23.43
CA ALA A 13 12.98 13.25 22.52
C ALA A 13 12.91 12.55 21.16
N GLY A 14 11.84 11.79 20.92
CA GLY A 14 11.42 11.42 19.58
C GLY A 14 10.96 12.68 18.88
N CYS A 15 11.85 13.31 18.10
CA CYS A 15 11.47 14.34 17.15
C CYS A 15 10.55 13.68 16.11
N GLY A 16 9.26 13.98 16.19
CA GLY A 16 8.30 13.62 15.15
C GLY A 16 8.63 14.39 13.88
N ASP A 17 8.95 13.66 12.82
CA ASP A 17 9.01 14.20 11.47
C ASP A 17 7.61 14.70 11.07
N ALA A 18 7.43 16.02 11.11
CA ALA A 18 6.30 16.66 10.47
C ALA A 18 6.48 16.58 8.95
N ALA A 19 5.93 15.53 8.35
CA ALA A 19 5.88 15.38 6.90
C ALA A 19 5.08 16.54 6.27
N PRO A 20 5.54 17.14 5.16
CA PRO A 20 4.77 18.15 4.45
C PRO A 20 3.50 17.51 3.89
N LYS A 21 2.33 18.11 4.14
CA LYS A 21 1.08 17.72 3.47
C LYS A 21 1.16 18.14 1.99
N PRO A 22 1.14 17.23 1.00
CA PRO A 22 0.95 17.64 -0.38
C PRO A 22 -0.52 18.03 -0.57
N GLY A 23 -0.72 19.21 -1.17
CA GLY A 23 -2.02 19.79 -1.44
C GLY A 23 -2.89 18.89 -2.31
N LYS A 24 -4.22 19.04 -2.13
CA LYS A 24 -5.24 18.45 -2.99
C LYS A 24 -4.99 18.88 -4.44
N GLN A 25 -4.49 17.96 -5.27
CA GLN A 25 -4.52 18.10 -6.72
C GLN A 25 -5.64 17.20 -7.24
N ALA A 26 -6.75 17.83 -7.63
CA ALA A 26 -7.72 17.21 -8.50
C ALA A 26 -7.06 17.04 -9.88
N GLY A 27 -6.85 15.80 -10.33
CA GLY A 27 -6.12 15.51 -11.56
C GLY A 27 -6.60 14.24 -12.22
N GLY A 28 -7.00 14.36 -13.50
CA GLY A 28 -7.44 13.26 -14.34
C GLY A 28 -6.34 12.25 -14.64
N ALA A 29 -6.78 11.07 -15.09
CA ALA A 29 -6.00 9.88 -15.40
C ALA A 29 -4.60 10.19 -15.98
N GLN A 30 -3.59 10.13 -15.12
CA GLN A 30 -2.19 9.99 -15.52
C GLN A 30 -1.85 8.49 -15.52
N ALA A 31 -1.15 8.05 -16.56
CA ALA A 31 -0.54 6.72 -16.59
C ALA A 31 0.46 6.57 -15.41
N PRO A 32 0.67 5.35 -14.88
CA PRO A 32 1.46 5.18 -13.65
C PRO A 32 2.91 5.66 -13.86
N VAL A 33 3.35 6.58 -13.00
CA VAL A 33 4.77 6.76 -12.71
C VAL A 33 5.16 5.53 -11.88
N ASP A 34 6.19 4.78 -12.27
CA ASP A 34 6.71 3.70 -11.42
C ASP A 34 7.58 4.30 -10.31
N ASP A 35 6.91 5.04 -9.41
CA ASP A 35 7.51 5.64 -8.21
C ASP A 35 7.41 4.70 -7.00
N GLY A 36 7.05 3.43 -7.24
CA GLY A 36 6.83 2.43 -6.20
C GLY A 36 5.54 2.64 -5.41
N LYS A 37 4.61 3.49 -5.86
CA LYS A 37 3.30 3.69 -5.23
C LYS A 37 2.15 3.25 -6.12
N ALA A 38 0.99 3.06 -5.50
CA ALA A 38 -0.27 2.76 -6.16
C ALA A 38 -1.37 3.67 -5.66
N ASP A 39 -2.35 3.94 -6.52
CA ASP A 39 -3.61 4.52 -6.04
C ASP A 39 -4.32 3.48 -5.19
N CYS A 40 -4.75 3.88 -4.00
CA CYS A 40 -5.47 3.01 -3.09
C CYS A 40 -6.58 3.73 -2.33
N ILE A 41 -7.53 2.93 -1.87
CA ILE A 41 -8.51 3.22 -0.84
C ILE A 41 -8.24 2.19 0.26
N THR A 42 -8.05 2.64 1.50
CA THR A 42 -7.86 1.78 2.66
C THR A 42 -9.06 1.92 3.60
N GLY A 43 -9.64 0.80 4.03
CA GLY A 43 -10.85 0.77 4.86
C GLY A 43 -12.14 1.29 4.19
N GLU A 44 -13.22 1.35 4.97
CA GLU A 44 -14.61 1.51 4.47
C GLU A 44 -14.95 2.89 3.84
N ALA A 45 -14.18 3.95 4.15
CA ALA A 45 -14.53 5.34 3.81
C ALA A 45 -13.45 6.11 3.03
N GLY A 46 -12.41 5.43 2.55
CA GLY A 46 -11.27 6.11 1.92
C GLY A 46 -11.59 6.74 0.56
N GLN A 47 -10.94 7.87 0.29
CA GLN A 47 -10.83 8.43 -1.07
C GLN A 47 -9.61 7.83 -1.76
N TRP A 48 -9.60 7.76 -3.09
CA TRP A 48 -8.41 7.36 -3.83
C TRP A 48 -7.23 8.30 -3.49
N ALA A 49 -6.13 7.73 -3.04
CA ALA A 49 -4.88 8.42 -2.75
C ALA A 49 -3.69 7.65 -3.36
N HIS A 50 -2.67 8.38 -3.82
CA HIS A 50 -1.46 7.80 -4.41
C HIS A 50 -0.33 7.70 -3.38
N ASP A 51 -0.55 6.90 -2.33
CA ASP A 51 0.38 6.83 -1.18
C ASP A 51 0.64 5.41 -0.66
N CYS A 52 -0.08 4.39 -1.12
CA CYS A 52 0.24 3.00 -0.81
C CYS A 52 1.55 2.57 -1.48
N LEU A 53 2.51 2.08 -0.69
CA LEU A 53 3.79 1.59 -1.20
C LEU A 53 3.64 0.18 -1.75
N VAL A 54 4.27 -0.09 -2.88
CA VAL A 54 4.26 -1.39 -3.57
C VAL A 54 5.66 -2.00 -3.49
N GLU A 55 5.76 -3.13 -2.79
CA GLU A 55 7.00 -3.90 -2.65
C GLU A 55 6.87 -5.25 -3.36
N ARG A 56 7.91 -5.66 -4.08
CA ARG A 56 7.95 -6.93 -4.79
C ARG A 56 9.15 -7.77 -4.35
N GLN A 57 8.88 -9.04 -4.04
CA GLN A 57 9.91 -10.04 -3.74
C GLN A 57 9.55 -11.36 -4.44
N GLY A 58 10.15 -11.61 -5.61
CA GLY A 58 9.77 -12.76 -6.45
C GLY A 58 8.33 -12.65 -6.94
N ASP A 59 7.54 -13.69 -6.67
CA ASP A 59 6.09 -13.73 -6.92
C ASP A 59 5.26 -13.05 -5.82
N GLN A 60 5.88 -12.66 -4.71
CA GLN A 60 5.19 -11.95 -3.63
C GLN A 60 5.07 -10.45 -3.94
N LEU A 61 3.87 -9.90 -3.75
CA LEU A 61 3.55 -8.48 -3.80
C LEU A 61 3.04 -8.05 -2.42
N THR A 62 3.63 -7.01 -1.84
CA THR A 62 3.16 -6.39 -0.60
C THR A 62 2.73 -4.95 -0.88
N ILE A 63 1.51 -4.60 -0.49
CA ILE A 63 1.03 -3.22 -0.54
C ILE A 63 0.98 -2.72 0.90
N ARG A 64 1.79 -1.69 1.23
CA ARG A 64 1.79 -1.04 2.54
C ARG A 64 0.90 0.18 2.53
N HIS A 65 0.05 0.27 3.53
CA HIS A 65 -0.84 1.39 3.77
C HIS A 65 -0.14 2.49 4.56
N PRO A 66 -0.54 3.76 4.41
CA PRO A 66 0.02 4.87 5.18
C PRO A 66 -0.28 4.79 6.69
N ASP A 67 -1.29 4.01 7.10
CA ASP A 67 -1.65 3.77 8.49
C ASP A 67 -0.82 2.66 9.18
N GLY A 68 0.11 2.04 8.44
CA GLY A 68 0.94 0.93 8.91
C GLY A 68 0.38 -0.46 8.62
N GLY A 69 -0.86 -0.56 8.11
CA GLY A 69 -1.45 -1.78 7.59
C GLY A 69 -0.76 -2.27 6.31
N PHE A 70 -1.05 -3.51 5.93
CA PHE A 70 -0.60 -4.04 4.64
C PHE A 70 -1.50 -5.16 4.12
N ARG A 71 -1.41 -5.40 2.81
CA ARG A 71 -1.91 -6.61 2.15
C ARG A 71 -0.80 -7.31 1.41
N ARG A 72 -0.85 -8.64 1.41
CA ARG A 72 0.09 -9.50 0.69
C ARG A 72 -0.67 -10.31 -0.35
N PHE A 73 -0.12 -10.37 -1.54
CA PHE A 73 -0.65 -11.12 -2.67
C PHE A 73 0.47 -11.95 -3.30
N ARG A 74 0.10 -13.08 -3.88
CA ARG A 74 0.98 -13.85 -4.78
C ARG A 74 0.59 -13.55 -6.22
N VAL A 75 1.59 -13.26 -7.06
CA VAL A 75 1.46 -13.10 -8.50
C VAL A 75 1.44 -14.47 -9.15
N LEU A 76 0.37 -14.73 -9.89
CA LEU A 76 0.13 -16.03 -10.51
C LEU A 76 0.59 -16.04 -11.96
N ALA A 77 1.40 -17.05 -12.32
CA ALA A 77 1.89 -17.24 -13.68
C ALA A 77 0.84 -17.83 -14.63
N ASP A 78 -0.28 -18.33 -14.12
CA ASP A 78 -1.34 -19.00 -14.87
C ASP A 78 -2.35 -18.02 -15.52
N GLY A 79 -2.10 -16.71 -15.43
CA GLY A 79 -2.95 -15.68 -16.01
C GLY A 79 -4.11 -15.22 -15.11
N ARG A 80 -4.31 -15.81 -13.93
CA ARG A 80 -5.30 -15.31 -12.95
C ARG A 80 -4.91 -13.97 -12.30
N GLY A 81 -3.65 -13.54 -12.46
CA GLY A 81 -3.15 -12.25 -12.01
C GLY A 81 -2.61 -12.30 -10.59
N LEU A 82 -3.49 -12.18 -9.59
CA LEU A 82 -3.12 -12.14 -8.17
C LEU A 82 -4.05 -13.05 -7.33
N GLU A 83 -3.48 -13.68 -6.31
CA GLU A 83 -4.24 -14.29 -5.22
C GLU A 83 -3.85 -13.66 -3.88
N ALA A 84 -4.78 -13.65 -2.93
CA ALA A 84 -4.47 -13.24 -1.56
C ALA A 84 -3.47 -14.22 -0.93
N ALA A 85 -2.49 -13.70 -0.19
CA ALA A 85 -1.53 -14.50 0.56
C ALA A 85 -1.86 -14.51 2.05
N ASP A 86 -1.23 -15.44 2.80
CA ASP A 86 -1.26 -15.49 4.26
C ASP A 86 -2.65 -15.69 4.90
N GLY A 87 -3.57 -16.32 4.16
CA GLY A 87 -4.94 -16.54 4.62
C GLY A 87 -5.80 -15.27 4.66
N ALA A 88 -5.34 -14.18 4.02
CA ALA A 88 -6.11 -12.96 3.88
C ALA A 88 -7.36 -13.16 3.00
N GLU A 89 -8.26 -12.19 3.06
CA GLU A 89 -9.50 -12.20 2.28
C GLU A 89 -9.24 -12.30 0.77
N PRO A 90 -10.04 -13.07 0.02
CA PRO A 90 -9.84 -13.26 -1.41
C PRO A 90 -9.83 -11.96 -2.20
N ALA A 91 -8.84 -11.82 -3.08
CA ALA A 91 -8.74 -10.70 -3.99
C ALA A 91 -9.76 -10.85 -5.15
N LYS A 92 -10.49 -9.77 -5.44
CA LYS A 92 -11.30 -9.64 -6.66
C LYS A 92 -10.57 -8.73 -7.63
N LEU A 93 -10.35 -9.20 -8.86
CA LEU A 93 -9.63 -8.45 -9.89
C LEU A 93 -10.59 -8.00 -10.99
N ARG A 94 -10.42 -6.75 -11.42
CA ARG A 94 -11.13 -6.18 -12.57
C ARG A 94 -10.15 -5.41 -13.44
N ILE A 95 -10.17 -5.61 -14.74
CA ILE A 95 -9.39 -4.78 -15.68
C ILE A 95 -10.00 -3.37 -15.69
N SER A 96 -9.18 -2.35 -15.46
CA SER A 96 -9.63 -0.95 -15.33
C SER A 96 -9.02 0.01 -16.37
N GLY A 97 -8.41 -0.52 -17.42
CA GLY A 97 -7.78 0.23 -18.51
C GLY A 97 -6.90 -0.70 -19.37
N THR A 98 -6.08 -0.14 -20.25
CA THR A 98 -5.20 -0.93 -21.14
C THR A 98 -4.11 -1.69 -20.38
N GLN A 99 -3.58 -1.15 -19.28
CA GLN A 99 -2.46 -1.77 -18.54
C GLN A 99 -2.65 -1.67 -17.02
N GLN A 100 -3.90 -1.73 -16.57
CA GLN A 100 -4.25 -1.51 -15.18
C GLN A 100 -5.31 -2.50 -14.73
N ILE A 101 -5.14 -3.00 -13.51
CA ILE A 101 -6.15 -3.76 -12.79
C ILE A 101 -6.58 -3.00 -11.54
N GLU A 102 -7.85 -3.07 -11.22
CA GLU A 102 -8.38 -2.77 -9.91
C GLU A 102 -8.44 -4.07 -9.11
N VAL A 103 -7.86 -4.05 -7.92
CA VAL A 103 -7.86 -5.17 -6.96
C VAL A 103 -8.69 -4.74 -5.77
N THR A 104 -9.65 -5.57 -5.36
CA THR A 104 -10.42 -5.37 -4.12
C THR A 104 -10.10 -6.51 -3.15
N ALA A 105 -9.76 -6.18 -1.91
CA ALA A 105 -9.51 -7.14 -0.83
C ALA A 105 -10.12 -6.58 0.47
N GLY A 106 -11.23 -7.16 0.91
CA GLY A 106 -12.09 -6.55 1.92
C GLY A 106 -12.56 -5.17 1.48
N ASP A 107 -12.39 -4.19 2.36
CA ASP A 107 -12.73 -2.79 2.09
C ASP A 107 -11.64 -2.05 1.31
N ASP A 108 -10.46 -2.66 1.14
CA ASP A 108 -9.36 -2.01 0.44
C ASP A 108 -9.50 -2.17 -1.07
N ARG A 109 -9.11 -1.12 -1.80
CA ARG A 109 -9.11 -1.11 -3.27
C ARG A 109 -7.79 -0.55 -3.76
N TYR A 110 -7.21 -1.17 -4.77
CA TYR A 110 -5.92 -0.80 -5.33
C TYR A 110 -6.02 -0.68 -6.84
N ARG A 111 -5.30 0.26 -7.43
CA ARG A 111 -5.05 0.29 -8.86
C ARG A 111 -3.60 -0.03 -9.13
N LEU A 112 -3.36 -1.18 -9.76
CA LEU A 112 -2.02 -1.68 -10.00
C LEU A 112 -1.73 -1.72 -11.49
N PRO A 113 -0.50 -1.37 -11.93
CA PRO A 113 -0.07 -1.65 -13.28
C PRO A 113 -0.05 -3.17 -13.49
N ALA A 114 -0.55 -3.62 -14.64
CA ALA A 114 -0.59 -5.03 -14.99
C ALA A 114 -0.28 -5.24 -16.48
N ARG A 115 0.40 -6.35 -16.75
CA ARG A 115 0.50 -6.91 -18.11
C ARG A 115 -0.67 -7.85 -18.31
N ILE A 116 -1.58 -7.49 -19.20
CA ILE A 116 -2.76 -8.29 -19.52
C ILE A 116 -2.40 -9.16 -20.72
N ALA A 117 -2.44 -10.48 -20.54
CA ALA A 117 -2.16 -11.41 -21.64
C ALA A 117 -3.27 -11.31 -22.70
N GLY A 118 -2.90 -11.09 -23.96
CA GLY A 118 -3.85 -11.01 -25.09
C GLY A 118 -4.12 -9.61 -25.64
N GLN A 119 -3.37 -8.59 -25.22
CA GLN A 119 -3.22 -7.31 -25.93
C GLN A 119 -1.85 -7.20 -26.58
#